data_AF-A0A8W7PF20-F1
#
_entry.id   AF-A0A8W7PF20-F1
#
_cell.length_a   1.000
_cell.length_b   1.000
_cell.length_c   1.000
_cell.angle_alpha   90.00
_cell.angle_beta   90.00
_cell.angle_gamma   90.00
#
_symmetry.space_group_name_H-M   'P 1'
#
loop_
_entity.id
_entity.type
_entity.pdbx_description
1 polymer ?
#
loop_
_entity_poly.entity_id
_entity_poly.type
_entity_poly.pdbx_seq_one_letter_code
_entity_poly.pdbx_strand_id
1 'polypeptide(L)'
;MYCAPLCCVAPPGSLDRSQCNRQRAIAEQPNTNPLHCKESFRFNLIYQSSTLFFLALIPPDTEQIRVNVLDKNDSPPKFQNLPLVFSVSEDLAVGQTVARITATDPDTLGKLEYALLDGDAPKKFALERETGLLKLRDTLDRETEDSYRLKVSVTDGIQSTETTITIQTLEFHTASDHPVIADPFCP
;
A
#
# COMPACT_ATOMS: atom_id res chain seq x y z
N MET A 1 -14.86 4.91 3.27
CA MET A 1 -15.69 4.80 2.06
C MET A 1 -16.42 3.47 2.17
N TYR A 2 -17.73 3.41 1.97
CA TYR A 2 -18.57 2.28 2.38
C TYR A 2 -18.22 0.98 1.63
N CYS A 3 -18.01 -0.12 2.36
CA CYS A 3 -18.07 -1.45 1.78
C CYS A 3 -19.49 -1.68 1.24
N ALA A 4 -19.62 -1.75 -0.08
CA ALA A 4 -20.87 -2.20 -0.69
C ALA A 4 -21.08 -3.68 -0.29
N PRO A 5 -22.20 -4.05 0.34
CA PRO A 5 -22.47 -5.45 0.64
C PRO A 5 -22.59 -6.19 -0.68
N LEU A 6 -21.73 -7.19 -0.89
CA LEU A 6 -21.87 -8.16 -1.97
C LEU A 6 -23.29 -8.73 -1.91
N CYS A 7 -24.08 -8.45 -2.94
CA CYS A 7 -25.28 -9.21 -3.23
C CYS A 7 -24.92 -10.69 -3.21
N CYS A 8 -25.56 -11.44 -2.33
CA CYS A 8 -25.42 -12.89 -2.26
C CYS A 8 -25.74 -13.49 -3.63
N VAL A 9 -24.79 -14.19 -4.25
CA VAL A 9 -25.08 -15.07 -5.39
C VAL A 9 -25.80 -16.29 -4.83
N ALA A 10 -27.11 -16.31 -4.99
CA ALA A 10 -27.94 -17.47 -4.67
C ALA A 10 -27.65 -18.63 -5.62
N PRO A 11 -27.71 -19.90 -5.18
CA PRO A 11 -27.79 -21.04 -6.10
C PRO A 11 -29.06 -20.94 -6.95
N PRO A 12 -29.06 -21.48 -8.19
CA PRO A 12 -30.20 -21.34 -9.09
C PRO A 12 -31.41 -22.10 -8.51
N GLY A 13 -32.44 -21.36 -8.10
CA GLY A 13 -33.73 -21.95 -7.70
C GLY A 13 -34.48 -21.28 -6.56
N SER A 14 -33.86 -20.39 -5.79
CA SER A 14 -34.57 -19.70 -4.71
C SER A 14 -34.02 -18.30 -4.51
N LEU A 15 -34.85 -17.27 -4.74
CA LEU A 15 -34.95 -16.08 -3.88
C LEU A 15 -35.95 -15.09 -4.47
N ASP A 16 -37.07 -14.93 -3.77
CA ASP A 16 -38.01 -13.83 -3.92
C ASP A 16 -37.30 -12.50 -3.60
N ARG A 17 -37.49 -11.50 -4.46
CA ARG A 17 -36.90 -10.15 -4.41
C ARG A 17 -37.17 -9.46 -3.06
N SER A 18 -38.21 -9.88 -2.34
CA SER A 18 -38.58 -9.39 -1.01
C SER A 18 -37.58 -9.75 0.11
N GLN A 19 -36.82 -10.85 -0.04
CA GLN A 19 -35.87 -11.32 0.99
C GLN A 19 -34.51 -10.61 0.92
N CYS A 20 -34.07 -10.19 -0.27
CA CYS A 20 -32.85 -9.41 -0.45
C CYS A 20 -32.95 -8.02 0.21
N ASN A 21 -34.14 -7.39 0.16
CA ASN A 21 -34.38 -6.09 0.79
C ASN A 21 -34.45 -6.17 2.33
N ARG A 22 -34.79 -7.32 2.93
CA ARG A 22 -34.73 -7.50 4.40
C ARG A 22 -33.32 -7.66 4.93
N GLN A 23 -32.40 -8.23 4.14
CA GLN A 23 -31.00 -8.39 4.55
C GLN A 23 -30.20 -7.09 4.48
N ARG A 24 -30.63 -6.13 3.64
CA ARG A 24 -30.09 -4.75 3.67
C ARG A 24 -30.33 -4.04 5.01
N ALA A 25 -31.48 -4.28 5.64
CA ALA A 25 -31.85 -3.64 6.90
C ALA A 25 -31.06 -4.14 8.13
N ILE A 26 -30.35 -5.28 8.02
CA ILE A 26 -29.56 -5.83 9.15
C ILE A 26 -28.12 -5.24 9.14
N ALA A 27 -27.66 -4.72 8.00
CA ALA A 27 -26.36 -4.05 7.89
C ALA A 27 -26.38 -2.58 8.33
N GLU A 28 -27.55 -2.00 8.59
CA GLU A 28 -27.73 -0.61 9.07
C GLU A 28 -28.28 -0.60 10.50
N GLN A 29 -27.58 -1.23 11.45
CA GLN A 29 -27.86 -0.98 12.86
C GLN A 29 -27.29 0.39 13.25
N PRO A 30 -28.09 1.29 13.88
CA PRO A 30 -27.73 2.69 14.08
C PRO A 30 -26.55 2.95 15.04
N ASN A 31 -26.00 1.90 15.67
CA ASN A 31 -24.98 2.00 16.73
C ASN A 31 -23.76 1.08 16.52
N THR A 32 -23.51 0.56 15.32
CA THR A 32 -22.27 -0.17 15.05
C THR A 32 -21.25 0.77 14.41
N ASN A 33 -20.05 0.85 15.02
CA ASN A 33 -18.90 1.51 14.40
C ASN A 33 -18.74 1.04 12.94
N PRO A 34 -18.33 1.91 12.02
CA PRO A 34 -18.16 1.55 10.62
C PRO A 34 -17.28 0.31 10.52
N LEU A 35 -17.82 -0.74 9.86
CA LEU A 35 -17.19 -2.05 9.72
C LEU A 35 -15.76 -1.88 9.19
N HIS A 36 -14.77 -2.09 10.06
CA HIS A 36 -13.38 -2.31 9.66
C HIS A 36 -13.26 -3.79 9.30
N CYS A 37 -12.83 -4.10 8.07
CA CYS A 37 -12.75 -5.47 7.54
C CYS A 37 -11.65 -6.29 8.23
N LYS A 38 -11.85 -6.70 9.48
CA LYS A 38 -10.95 -7.65 10.18
C LYS A 38 -11.64 -8.52 11.21
N GLU A 39 -12.93 -8.83 11.02
CA GLU A 39 -13.66 -9.65 12.00
C GLU A 39 -14.49 -10.77 11.36
N SER A 40 -14.41 -11.96 11.96
CA SER A 40 -15.30 -13.09 11.67
C SER A 40 -16.56 -12.95 12.50
N PHE A 41 -17.71 -12.84 11.83
CA PHE A 41 -18.99 -12.67 12.52
C PHE A 41 -19.70 -14.01 12.67
N ARG A 42 -20.24 -14.25 13.88
CA ARG A 42 -21.11 -15.40 14.17
C ARG A 42 -22.53 -14.90 14.29
N PHE A 43 -23.41 -15.36 13.40
CA PHE A 43 -24.82 -15.02 13.46
C PHE A 43 -25.61 -16.26 13.86
N ASN A 44 -26.54 -16.09 14.81
CA ASN A 44 -27.54 -17.09 15.15
C ASN A 44 -28.81 -16.74 14.37
N LEU A 45 -29.13 -17.51 13.34
CA LEU A 45 -30.39 -17.33 12.62
C LEU A 45 -31.44 -18.26 13.20
N ILE A 46 -32.61 -17.70 13.50
CA ILE A 46 -33.78 -18.45 13.97
C ILE A 46 -34.74 -18.54 12.80
N TYR A 47 -34.89 -19.72 12.21
CA TYR A 47 -35.90 -19.95 11.18
C TYR A 47 -37.20 -20.42 11.84
N GLN A 48 -38.30 -19.73 11.53
CA GLN A 48 -39.63 -20.08 12.03
C GLN A 48 -40.48 -20.51 10.84
N SER A 49 -40.60 -21.83 10.65
CA SER A 49 -41.49 -22.41 9.64
C SER A 49 -42.94 -22.24 10.12
N SER A 50 -43.65 -21.28 9.52
CA SER A 50 -44.99 -20.90 9.95
C SER A 50 -46.00 -21.98 9.59
N THR A 51 -46.44 -22.79 10.57
CA THR A 51 -47.87 -23.12 10.78
C THR A 51 -48.16 -23.96 12.03
N LEU A 52 -47.18 -24.55 12.72
CA LEU A 52 -47.44 -25.40 13.91
C LEU A 52 -46.50 -25.11 15.10
N PHE A 53 -45.91 -23.92 15.19
CA PHE A 53 -45.01 -23.55 16.29
C PHE A 53 -45.74 -23.15 17.60
N PHE A 54 -47.08 -23.12 17.60
CA PHE A 54 -47.88 -22.68 18.75
C PHE A 54 -48.22 -23.79 19.78
N LEU A 55 -47.77 -25.03 19.58
CA LEU A 55 -47.84 -26.10 20.59
C LEU A 55 -46.42 -26.43 21.06
N ALA A 56 -45.95 -25.65 22.03
CA ALA A 56 -44.57 -25.63 22.51
C ALA A 56 -44.14 -26.94 23.20
N LEU A 57 -43.19 -27.67 22.59
CA LEU A 57 -42.19 -28.50 23.30
C LEU A 57 -40.85 -28.64 22.54
N ILE A 58 -40.69 -27.99 21.38
CA ILE A 58 -39.45 -28.07 20.60
C ILE A 58 -38.75 -26.70 20.69
N PRO A 59 -37.54 -26.61 21.29
CA PRO A 59 -36.76 -25.38 21.22
C PRO A 59 -36.48 -25.07 19.74
N PRO A 60 -36.52 -23.80 19.32
CA PRO A 60 -36.30 -23.46 17.91
C PRO A 60 -34.96 -24.02 17.45
N ASP A 61 -34.93 -24.70 16.30
CA ASP A 61 -33.67 -25.15 15.70
C ASP A 61 -32.85 -23.89 15.37
N THR A 62 -31.82 -23.65 16.17
CA THR A 62 -30.83 -22.61 15.94
C THR A 62 -29.67 -23.21 15.18
N GLU A 63 -29.50 -22.83 13.92
CA GLU A 63 -28.29 -23.18 13.17
C GLU A 63 -27.29 -22.03 13.29
N GLN A 64 -26.05 -22.35 13.66
CA GLN A 64 -24.96 -21.37 13.68
C GLN A 64 -24.36 -21.26 12.29
N ILE A 65 -24.58 -20.12 11.63
CA ILE A 65 -23.90 -19.81 10.38
C ILE A 65 -22.66 -18.96 10.69
N ARG A 66 -21.51 -19.44 10.24
CA ARG A 66 -20.27 -18.68 10.27
C ARG A 66 -20.13 -17.93 8.94
N VAL A 67 -20.13 -16.61 9.01
CA VAL A 67 -19.87 -15.75 7.84
C VAL A 67 -18.47 -15.19 7.97
N ASN A 68 -17.61 -15.55 7.01
CA ASN A 68 -16.28 -14.97 6.90
C ASN A 68 -16.37 -13.79 5.93
N VAL A 69 -16.21 -12.58 6.43
CA VAL A 69 -16.01 -11.40 5.57
C VAL A 69 -14.53 -11.38 5.21
N LEU A 70 -14.23 -11.59 3.93
CA LEU A 70 -12.87 -11.46 3.43
C LEU A 70 -12.54 -9.99 3.29
N ASP A 71 -11.33 -9.61 3.73
CA ASP A 71 -10.83 -8.27 3.54
C ASP A 71 -10.69 -7.98 2.04
N LYS A 72 -11.27 -6.87 1.60
CA LYS A 72 -11.14 -6.42 0.22
C LYS A 72 -10.12 -5.30 0.26
N ASN A 73 -9.04 -5.48 -0.48
CA ASN A 73 -8.09 -4.41 -0.69
C ASN A 73 -8.78 -3.25 -1.43
N ASP A 74 -9.12 -2.19 -0.70
CA ASP A 74 -9.91 -1.05 -1.16
C ASP A 74 -9.24 0.31 -0.87
N SER A 75 -8.07 0.28 -0.26
CA SER A 75 -7.18 1.41 -0.01
C SER A 75 -5.86 1.22 -0.77
N PRO A 76 -5.37 2.23 -1.50
CA PRO A 76 -4.09 2.11 -2.19
C PRO A 76 -2.91 2.27 -1.21
N PRO A 77 -1.73 1.72 -1.57
CA PRO A 77 -0.52 1.83 -0.76
C PRO A 77 -0.05 3.27 -0.67
N LYS A 78 0.51 3.67 0.46
CA LYS A 78 0.93 5.07 0.73
C LYS A 78 2.40 5.15 1.09
N PHE A 79 3.14 6.01 0.39
CA PHE A 79 4.52 6.34 0.75
C PHE A 79 4.59 7.03 2.11
N GLN A 80 5.65 6.73 2.85
CA GLN A 80 5.95 7.37 4.13
C GLN A 80 6.95 8.51 3.94
N ASN A 81 6.98 9.45 4.91
CA ASN A 81 7.97 10.53 4.99
C ASN A 81 8.04 11.43 3.75
N LEU A 82 6.90 11.81 3.20
CA LEU A 82 6.84 12.78 2.10
C LEU A 82 7.17 14.21 2.62
N PRO A 83 7.91 15.03 1.85
CA PRO A 83 8.52 14.73 0.54
C PRO A 83 9.77 13.85 0.66
N LEU A 84 9.97 12.96 -0.31
CA LEU A 84 11.12 12.05 -0.36
C LEU A 84 12.32 12.76 -1.00
N VAL A 85 13.15 13.38 -0.16
CA VAL A 85 14.41 14.02 -0.56
C VAL A 85 15.56 13.29 0.12
N PHE A 86 16.53 12.85 -0.67
CA PHE A 86 17.73 12.15 -0.21
C PHE A 86 18.98 12.89 -0.68
N SER A 87 20.06 12.77 0.07
CA SER A 87 21.36 13.28 -0.31
C SER A 87 22.36 12.13 -0.36
N VAL A 88 23.24 12.14 -1.36
CA VAL A 88 24.21 11.06 -1.61
C VAL A 88 25.55 11.68 -1.98
N SER A 89 26.64 11.12 -1.47
CA SER A 89 27.98 11.55 -1.87
C SER A 89 28.29 11.06 -3.28
N GLU A 90 28.96 11.88 -4.08
CA GLU A 90 29.39 11.47 -5.43
C GLU A 90 30.34 10.26 -5.43
N ASP A 91 31.14 10.12 -4.38
CA ASP A 91 32.08 9.02 -4.15
C ASP A 91 31.40 7.69 -3.74
N LEU A 92 30.06 7.66 -3.68
CA LEU A 92 29.34 6.44 -3.39
C LEU A 92 29.69 5.36 -4.43
N ALA A 93 30.25 4.25 -3.96
CA ALA A 93 30.61 3.16 -4.85
C ALA A 93 29.38 2.53 -5.53
N VAL A 94 29.55 2.15 -6.80
CA VAL A 94 28.53 1.42 -7.56
C VAL A 94 28.12 0.14 -6.83
N GLY A 95 26.81 -0.09 -6.75
CA GLY A 95 26.19 -1.21 -6.03
C GLY A 95 25.79 -0.90 -4.59
N GLN A 96 26.24 0.23 -4.02
CA GLN A 96 25.83 0.65 -2.68
C GLN A 96 24.40 1.22 -2.66
N THR A 97 23.80 1.19 -1.47
CA THR A 97 22.46 1.69 -1.22
C THR A 97 22.50 3.21 -1.02
N VAL A 98 21.70 3.92 -1.80
CA VAL A 98 21.46 5.37 -1.71
C VAL A 98 20.42 5.67 -0.63
N ALA A 99 19.28 4.98 -0.68
CA ALA A 99 18.15 5.21 0.22
C ALA A 99 17.23 3.98 0.31
N ARG A 100 16.34 3.97 1.31
CA ARG A 100 15.24 3.01 1.41
C ARG A 100 13.90 3.72 1.31
N ILE A 101 13.15 3.44 0.25
CA ILE A 101 11.79 3.93 0.06
C ILE A 101 10.85 3.00 0.83
N THR A 102 9.97 3.58 1.64
CA THR A 102 9.03 2.81 2.47
C THR A 102 7.60 3.26 2.19
N ALA A 103 6.70 2.30 2.05
CA ALA A 103 5.27 2.49 1.91
C ALA A 103 4.50 1.54 2.83
N THR A 104 3.26 1.90 3.13
CA THR A 104 2.33 1.11 3.94
C THR A 104 0.97 1.07 3.31
N ASP A 105 0.32 -0.08 3.43
CA ASP A 105 -1.05 -0.30 3.01
C ASP A 105 -1.89 -0.77 4.21
N PRO A 106 -3.07 -0.18 4.47
CA PRO A 106 -3.87 -0.54 5.65
C PRO A 106 -4.60 -1.89 5.50
N ASP A 107 -4.92 -2.31 4.27
CA ASP A 107 -5.69 -3.52 3.98
C ASP A 107 -4.75 -4.71 3.77
N THR A 108 -3.58 -4.43 3.22
CA THR A 108 -2.59 -5.43 2.84
C THR A 108 -1.48 -5.50 3.89
N LEU A 109 -1.46 -6.58 4.68
CA LEU A 109 -0.26 -7.01 5.43
C LEU A 109 0.79 -7.69 4.52
N GLY A 110 0.57 -7.65 3.21
CA GLY A 110 1.30 -8.37 2.16
C GLY A 110 2.46 -7.59 1.53
N LYS A 111 3.05 -8.22 0.52
CA LYS A 111 4.29 -7.80 -0.16
C LYS A 111 4.02 -6.63 -1.11
N LEU A 112 4.54 -5.45 -0.76
CA LEU A 112 4.55 -4.30 -1.65
C LEU A 112 5.66 -4.45 -2.68
N GLU A 113 5.35 -4.14 -3.93
CA GLU A 113 6.32 -4.12 -5.03
C GLU A 113 6.60 -2.68 -5.45
N TYR A 114 7.89 -2.33 -5.48
CA TYR A 114 8.39 -1.02 -5.89
C TYR A 114 8.91 -1.05 -7.32
N ALA A 115 8.71 0.04 -8.06
CA ALA A 115 9.24 0.19 -9.41
C ALA A 115 9.75 1.62 -9.65
N LEU A 116 10.85 1.71 -10.39
CA LEU A 116 11.36 2.97 -10.94
C LEU A 116 10.75 3.15 -12.33
N LEU A 117 9.94 4.19 -12.49
CA LEU A 117 9.18 4.45 -13.72
C LEU A 117 9.95 5.34 -14.71
N ASP A 118 10.54 6.43 -14.21
CA ASP A 118 11.18 7.44 -15.06
C ASP A 118 12.13 8.35 -14.25
N GLY A 119 12.83 9.27 -14.93
CA GLY A 119 13.68 10.30 -14.33
C GLY A 119 15.11 9.87 -14.04
N ASP A 120 15.45 8.63 -14.38
CA ASP A 120 16.78 8.04 -14.23
C ASP A 120 17.46 7.93 -15.60
N ALA A 121 17.60 9.03 -16.33
CA ALA A 121 18.51 9.10 -17.48
C ALA A 121 19.75 9.85 -17.00
N PRO A 122 20.95 9.24 -17.02
CA PRO A 122 21.41 8.11 -17.85
C PRO A 122 21.40 6.69 -17.21
N LYS A 123 20.44 6.34 -16.34
CA LYS A 123 20.29 5.05 -15.65
C LYS A 123 21.28 4.80 -14.52
N LYS A 124 21.49 5.84 -13.70
CA LYS A 124 22.39 5.84 -12.55
C LYS A 124 21.83 5.06 -11.37
N PHE A 125 20.52 4.77 -11.32
CA PHE A 125 19.89 4.14 -10.16
C PHE A 125 19.18 2.82 -10.47
N ALA A 126 18.96 2.02 -9.43
CA ALA A 126 18.11 0.84 -9.48
C ALA A 126 17.29 0.73 -8.20
N LEU A 127 15.98 0.53 -8.35
CA LEU A 127 15.10 0.29 -7.22
C LEU A 127 14.84 -1.22 -7.09
N GLU A 128 15.16 -1.78 -5.93
CA GLU A 128 14.83 -3.16 -5.61
C GLU A 128 13.32 -3.32 -5.38
N ARG A 129 12.72 -4.25 -6.13
CA ARG A 129 11.28 -4.47 -6.17
C ARG A 129 10.68 -4.80 -4.81
N GLU A 130 11.35 -5.61 -3.99
CA GLU A 130 10.74 -6.16 -2.77
C GLU A 130 11.06 -5.36 -1.50
N THR A 131 12.24 -4.74 -1.47
CA THR A 131 12.78 -4.09 -0.28
C THR A 131 12.63 -2.56 -0.33
N GLY A 132 12.38 -1.99 -1.52
CA GLY A 132 12.41 -0.55 -1.74
C GLY A 132 13.80 0.06 -1.60
N LEU A 133 14.88 -0.75 -1.65
CA LEU A 133 16.25 -0.24 -1.62
C LEU A 133 16.61 0.38 -2.97
N LEU A 134 16.92 1.67 -2.95
CA LEU A 134 17.47 2.38 -4.09
C LEU A 134 19.00 2.21 -4.06
N LYS A 135 19.55 1.61 -5.11
CA LYS A 135 20.98 1.35 -5.27
C LYS A 135 21.57 2.17 -6.40
N LEU A 136 22.84 2.49 -6.27
CA LEU A 136 23.61 3.13 -7.32
C LEU A 136 24.06 2.08 -8.35
N ARG A 137 23.83 2.36 -9.64
CA ARG A 137 24.23 1.50 -10.77
C ARG A 137 25.44 2.00 -11.53
N ASP A 138 25.73 3.28 -11.44
CA ASP A 138 26.82 3.91 -12.16
C ASP A 138 27.30 5.15 -11.38
N THR A 139 28.53 5.60 -11.62
CA THR A 139 29.17 6.64 -10.81
C THR A 139 28.40 7.95 -10.87
N LEU A 140 28.43 8.69 -9.78
CA LEU A 140 27.90 10.04 -9.71
C LEU A 140 29.04 11.04 -9.94
N ASP A 141 28.67 12.21 -10.45
CA ASP A 141 29.59 13.32 -10.68
C ASP A 141 28.76 14.58 -10.52
N ARG A 142 29.00 15.32 -9.43
CA ARG A 142 28.18 16.47 -9.07
C ARG A 142 28.34 17.60 -10.08
N GLU A 143 29.52 17.77 -10.65
CA GLU A 143 29.80 18.80 -11.66
C GLU A 143 29.03 18.54 -12.97
N THR A 144 28.69 17.28 -13.23
CA THR A 144 27.83 16.89 -14.36
C THR A 144 26.34 17.02 -14.01
N GLU A 145 25.91 16.48 -12.86
CA GLU A 145 24.51 16.55 -12.42
C GLU A 145 24.44 16.52 -10.88
N ASP A 146 23.97 17.62 -10.29
CA ASP A 146 23.86 17.79 -8.84
C ASP A 146 22.53 17.28 -8.26
N SER A 147 21.56 16.93 -9.11
CA SER A 147 20.20 16.58 -8.69
C SER A 147 19.49 15.63 -9.66
N TYR A 148 18.93 14.54 -9.13
CA TYR A 148 18.11 13.59 -9.88
C TYR A 148 16.68 13.56 -9.37
N ARG A 149 15.71 13.62 -10.28
CA ARG A 149 14.27 13.54 -9.96
C ARG A 149 13.69 12.26 -10.52
N LEU A 150 13.54 11.25 -9.68
CA LEU A 150 13.08 9.92 -10.10
C LEU A 150 11.59 9.76 -9.83
N LYS A 151 10.84 9.26 -10.81
CA LYS A 151 9.44 8.87 -10.63
C LYS A 151 9.38 7.40 -10.23
N VAL A 152 8.80 7.11 -9.07
CA VAL A 152 8.69 5.74 -8.52
C VAL A 152 7.23 5.39 -8.27
N SER A 153 6.91 4.09 -8.31
CA SER A 153 5.62 3.55 -7.92
C SER A 153 5.75 2.45 -6.89
N VAL A 154 4.69 2.28 -6.11
CA VAL A 154 4.49 1.15 -5.22
C VAL A 154 3.13 0.54 -5.50
N THR A 155 3.06 -0.79 -5.55
CA THR A 155 1.82 -1.54 -5.78
C THR A 155 1.68 -2.70 -4.81
N ASP A 156 0.45 -3.02 -4.47
CA ASP A 156 0.06 -4.22 -3.71
C ASP A 156 -0.45 -5.36 -4.63
N GLY A 157 -0.35 -5.16 -5.96
CA GLY A 157 -0.85 -6.08 -6.99
C GLY A 157 -2.25 -5.76 -7.52
N ILE A 158 -3.00 -4.87 -6.87
CA ILE A 158 -4.36 -4.43 -7.28
C ILE A 158 -4.37 -2.92 -7.52
N GLN A 159 -3.84 -2.16 -6.57
CA GLN A 159 -3.75 -0.71 -6.59
C GLN A 159 -2.28 -0.28 -6.60
N SER A 160 -2.04 0.95 -7.08
CA SER A 160 -0.70 1.51 -7.14
C SER A 160 -0.72 3.00 -6.87
N THR A 161 0.34 3.47 -6.21
CA THR A 161 0.58 4.89 -5.95
C THR A 161 1.93 5.28 -6.53
N GLU A 162 1.99 6.45 -7.14
CA GLU A 162 3.21 7.01 -7.73
C GLU A 162 3.67 8.24 -6.93
N THR A 163 4.97 8.49 -6.91
CA THR A 163 5.54 9.72 -6.35
C THR A 163 6.85 10.08 -7.05
N THR A 164 7.34 11.29 -6.80
CA THR A 164 8.66 11.73 -7.25
C THR A 164 9.59 11.81 -6.06
N ILE A 165 10.76 11.19 -6.18
CA ILE A 165 11.86 11.33 -5.23
C ILE A 165 12.92 12.25 -5.82
N THR A 166 13.56 13.04 -4.96
CA THR A 166 14.68 13.92 -5.34
C THR A 166 15.94 13.43 -4.65
N ILE A 167 17.02 13.26 -5.42
CA ILE A 167 18.33 12.85 -4.93
C ILE A 167 19.29 14.00 -5.20
N GLN A 168 19.93 14.51 -4.17
CA GLN A 168 20.94 15.56 -4.26
C GLN A 168 22.33 14.93 -4.18
N THR A 169 23.15 15.17 -5.18
CA THR A 169 24.56 14.77 -5.18
C THR A 169 25.35 15.78 -4.35
N LEU A 170 26.07 15.30 -3.35
CA LEU A 170 26.94 16.09 -2.48
C LEU A 170 28.38 15.88 -2.89
N GLU A 171 29.12 16.98 -2.92
CA GLU A 171 30.56 16.99 -3.17
C GLU A 171 31.29 16.25 -2.06
N PHE A 172 32.28 15.46 -2.43
CA PHE A 172 33.14 14.82 -1.47
C PHE A 172 34.31 15.75 -1.10
N HIS A 173 34.16 16.52 -0.02
CA HIS A 173 35.27 17.30 0.49
C HIS A 173 36.31 16.38 1.15
N THR A 174 37.34 16.01 0.40
CA THR A 174 38.60 15.55 0.98
C THR A 174 39.37 16.72 1.58
N ALA A 175 40.23 16.46 2.57
CA ALA A 175 41.20 17.44 3.07
C ALA A 175 42.22 17.93 2.01
N SER A 176 42.20 17.36 0.80
CA SER A 176 43.01 17.78 -0.35
C SER A 176 42.36 18.86 -1.22
N ASP A 177 41.10 19.22 -0.95
CA ASP A 177 40.38 20.27 -1.66
C ASP A 177 40.76 21.68 -1.16
N HIS A 178 41.96 21.81 -0.58
CA HIS A 178 42.55 23.10 -0.27
C HIS A 178 42.52 23.95 -1.55
N PRO A 179 42.04 25.21 -1.47
CA PRO A 179 42.07 26.07 -2.63
C PRO A 179 43.51 26.14 -3.12
N VAL A 180 43.72 25.82 -4.39
CA VAL A 180 44.97 26.18 -5.08
C VAL A 180 45.03 27.70 -4.97
N ILE A 181 45.75 28.21 -3.97
CA ILE A 181 46.15 29.60 -3.93
C ILE A 181 47.04 29.73 -5.15
N ALA A 182 46.48 30.28 -6.23
CA ALA A 182 47.28 30.68 -7.38
C ALA A 182 48.28 31.71 -6.86
N ASP A 183 49.54 31.31 -6.70
CA ASP A 183 50.61 32.21 -6.30
C ASP A 183 50.72 33.30 -7.39
N PRO A 184 50.47 34.58 -7.08
CA PRO A 184 50.60 35.67 -8.05
C PRO A 184 52.06 36.02 -8.35
N PHE A 185 53.01 35.20 -7.88
CA PHE A 185 54.45 35.39 -8.03
C PHE A 185 55.15 34.08 -8.43
N CYS A 186 54.79 33.54 -9.59
CA CYS A 186 55.77 32.76 -10.38
C CYS A 186 56.25 33.66 -11.54
N PRO A 187 57.58 33.77 -11.78
CA PRO A 187 58.20 34.80 -12.60
C PRO A 187 57.90 34.70 -14.10
#